data_AF-R4UK64-F1
#
_entry.id   AF-R4UK64-F1
#
_cell.length_a   1.000
_cell.length_b   1.000
_cell.length_c   1.000
_cell.angle_alpha   90.00
_cell.angle_beta   90.00
_cell.angle_gamma   90.00
#
_symmetry.space_group_name_H-M   'P 1'
#
loop_
_entity.id
_entity.type
_entity.pdbx_description
1 polymer ?
#
loop_
_entity_poly.entity_id
_entity_poly.type
_entity_poly.pdbx_seq_one_letter_code
_entity_poly.pdbx_strand_id
1 'polypeptide(L)'
;MGKAQNFGGASPEDLNYFFKTVSYRAIKYLEGRQEMDQLTLDKLKVPLENAIQLLVDLLAPREPLAVLCHGDFCRNNILFGYVSGKPCDAMFFDFQAVKYASPAIDLSFFMYLNTSSELRSQHWDDLFGEYHATLIGTLAHILGCSVEELLPDYGLEAFQKEFVDHGFYGYMICSFFLSQMLVNPEDQVDLRSMCQRSIQDLADAYLVAGSELASQKLAEILKHLASKDAIRSVLAFKTHC
;
A
#
# COMPACT_ATOMS: atom_id res chain seq x y z
N MET A 1 -9.27 -7.47 -21.35
CA MET A 1 -7.92 -8.00 -21.11
C MET A 1 -6.92 -6.87 -21.38
N GLY A 2 -6.73 -6.00 -20.38
CA GLY A 2 -5.77 -4.89 -20.46
C GLY A 2 -4.36 -5.42 -20.23
N LYS A 3 -3.42 -5.01 -21.08
CA LYS A 3 -2.00 -5.30 -20.92
C LYS A 3 -1.56 -4.64 -19.61
N ALA A 4 -1.21 -5.45 -18.61
CA ALA A 4 -0.41 -4.99 -17.50
C ALA A 4 0.83 -4.28 -18.07
N GLN A 5 1.21 -3.14 -17.51
CA GLN A 5 2.47 -2.50 -17.83
C GLN A 5 3.60 -3.48 -17.50
N ASN A 6 4.09 -4.20 -18.51
CA ASN A 6 5.21 -5.11 -18.36
C ASN A 6 6.42 -4.28 -17.95
N PHE A 7 6.99 -4.56 -16.79
CA PHE A 7 8.36 -4.20 -16.42
C PHE A 7 9.33 -4.88 -17.41
N GLY A 8 9.43 -4.39 -18.65
CA GLY A 8 10.47 -4.75 -19.61
C GLY A 8 10.68 -6.24 -19.92
N GLY A 9 9.71 -7.14 -19.68
CA GLY A 9 9.90 -8.58 -19.88
C GLY A 9 10.48 -9.35 -18.68
N ALA A 10 10.46 -8.75 -17.47
CA ALA A 10 10.84 -9.41 -16.22
C ALA A 10 10.03 -10.68 -15.95
N SER A 11 10.69 -11.75 -15.48
CA SER A 11 10.01 -12.98 -15.09
C SER A 11 9.29 -12.82 -13.73
N PRO A 12 8.38 -13.75 -13.36
CA PRO A 12 7.83 -13.79 -12.01
C PRO A 12 8.91 -13.86 -10.91
N GLU A 13 10.01 -14.57 -11.16
CA GLU A 13 11.15 -14.67 -10.24
C GLU A 13 11.88 -13.33 -10.09
N ASP A 14 12.06 -12.59 -11.19
CA ASP A 14 12.63 -11.24 -11.17
C ASP A 14 11.77 -10.31 -10.31
N LEU A 15 10.46 -10.27 -10.56
CA LEU A 15 9.53 -9.46 -9.80
C LEU A 15 9.52 -9.86 -8.31
N ASN A 16 9.59 -11.16 -8.02
CA ASN A 16 9.69 -11.65 -6.64
C ASN A 16 10.97 -11.18 -5.96
N TYR A 17 12.11 -11.32 -6.63
CA TYR A 17 13.39 -10.82 -6.14
C TYR A 17 13.33 -9.32 -5.84
N PHE A 18 12.75 -8.54 -6.75
CA PHE A 18 12.62 -7.10 -6.60
C PHE A 18 11.80 -6.72 -5.36
N PHE A 19 10.54 -7.16 -5.28
CA PHE A 19 9.64 -6.80 -4.18
C PHE A 19 10.13 -7.33 -2.84
N LYS A 20 10.69 -8.55 -2.81
CA LYS A 20 11.36 -9.08 -1.60
C LYS A 20 12.48 -8.14 -1.16
N THR A 21 13.36 -7.76 -2.08
CA THR A 21 14.55 -6.97 -1.75
C THR A 21 14.20 -5.60 -1.20
N VAL A 22 13.32 -4.86 -1.88
CA VAL A 22 12.96 -3.49 -1.45
C VAL A 22 12.11 -3.49 -0.18
N SER A 23 11.25 -4.49 0.04
CA SER A 23 10.46 -4.63 1.26
C SER A 23 11.30 -5.10 2.47
N TYR A 24 12.39 -5.83 2.28
CA TYR A 24 13.23 -6.29 3.39
C TYR A 24 13.99 -5.18 4.13
N ARG A 25 14.16 -4.00 3.49
CA ARG A 25 14.97 -2.92 4.07
C ARG A 25 14.46 -2.42 5.43
N ALA A 26 13.15 -2.37 5.62
CA ALA A 26 12.55 -1.91 6.87
C ALA A 26 12.71 -2.96 7.98
N ILE A 27 12.64 -4.25 7.64
CA ILE A 27 12.90 -5.35 8.57
C ILE A 27 14.35 -5.27 9.06
N LYS A 28 15.33 -5.10 8.16
CA LYS A 28 16.74 -4.92 8.54
C LYS A 28 16.97 -3.70 9.43
N TYR A 29 16.26 -2.60 9.14
CA TYR A 29 16.33 -1.38 9.95
C TYR A 29 15.80 -1.62 11.38
N LEU A 30 14.63 -2.24 11.51
CA LEU A 30 14.01 -2.57 12.80
C LEU A 30 14.87 -3.56 13.60
N GLU A 31 15.41 -4.58 12.93
CA GLU A 31 16.28 -5.61 13.51
C GLU A 31 17.57 -5.01 14.07
N GLY A 32 18.27 -4.20 13.26
CA GLY A 32 19.52 -3.56 13.67
C GLY A 32 19.38 -2.56 14.83
N ARG A 33 18.18 -2.00 15.02
CA ARG A 33 17.86 -1.04 16.09
C ARG A 33 17.09 -1.66 17.26
N GLN A 34 16.71 -2.94 17.18
CA GLN A 34 15.92 -3.64 18.19
C GLN A 34 14.58 -2.94 18.49
N GLU A 35 13.94 -2.38 17.45
CA GLU A 35 12.70 -1.59 17.58
C GLU A 35 11.43 -2.42 17.31
N MET A 36 11.58 -3.73 17.10
CA MET A 36 10.52 -4.73 17.00
C MET A 36 11.08 -6.08 17.48
N ASP A 37 10.25 -6.93 18.09
CA ASP A 37 10.72 -8.20 18.60
C ASP A 37 11.15 -9.16 17.47
N GLN A 38 12.18 -9.95 17.74
CA GLN A 38 12.79 -10.84 16.75
C GLN A 38 11.80 -11.87 16.19
N LEU A 39 10.88 -12.37 17.02
CA LEU A 39 9.90 -13.37 16.59
C LEU A 39 8.94 -12.78 15.53
N THR A 40 8.48 -11.55 15.73
CA THR A 40 7.64 -10.83 14.76
C THR A 40 8.40 -10.57 13.46
N LEU A 41 9.65 -10.10 13.55
CA LEU A 41 10.50 -9.85 12.38
C LEU A 41 10.75 -11.14 11.59
N ASP A 42 11.07 -12.24 12.25
CA ASP A 42 11.31 -13.53 11.60
C ASP A 42 10.04 -14.08 10.95
N LYS A 43 8.87 -13.88 11.56
CA LYS A 43 7.59 -14.25 10.96
C LYS A 43 7.25 -13.39 9.75
N LEU A 44 7.59 -12.09 9.74
CA LEU A 44 7.39 -11.20 8.59
C LEU A 44 8.27 -11.56 7.39
N LYS A 45 9.47 -12.10 7.64
CA LYS A 45 10.40 -12.56 6.59
C LYS A 45 9.81 -13.70 5.74
N VAL A 46 9.06 -14.61 6.35
CA VAL A 46 8.51 -15.82 5.70
C VAL A 46 7.60 -15.50 4.50
N PRO A 47 6.51 -14.73 4.62
CA PRO A 47 5.64 -14.43 3.48
C PRO A 47 6.34 -13.57 2.41
N LEU A 48 7.37 -12.80 2.78
CA LEU A 48 8.16 -12.01 1.84
C LEU A 48 9.15 -12.84 1.01
N GLU A 49 9.41 -14.10 1.35
CA GLU A 49 10.17 -15.01 0.47
C GLU A 49 9.47 -15.21 -0.88
N ASN A 50 8.13 -15.16 -0.88
CA ASN A 50 7.30 -15.12 -2.08
C ASN A 50 6.45 -13.85 -2.10
N ALA A 51 7.13 -12.70 -2.13
CA ALA A 51 6.54 -11.36 -2.15
C ALA A 51 5.51 -11.16 -3.27
N ILE A 52 5.68 -11.80 -4.43
CA ILE A 52 4.70 -11.71 -5.53
C ILE A 52 3.42 -12.46 -5.19
N GLN A 53 3.51 -13.69 -4.66
CA GLN A 53 2.32 -14.40 -4.22
C GLN A 53 1.62 -13.65 -3.09
N LEU A 54 2.37 -13.09 -2.13
CA LEU A 54 1.81 -12.25 -1.09
C LEU A 54 1.03 -11.05 -1.66
N LEU A 55 1.59 -10.35 -2.66
CA LEU A 55 0.89 -9.26 -3.35
C LEU A 55 -0.40 -9.74 -4.04
N VAL A 56 -0.37 -10.91 -4.68
CA VAL A 56 -1.55 -11.51 -5.32
C VAL A 56 -2.62 -11.84 -4.28
N ASP A 57 -2.23 -12.45 -3.17
CA ASP A 57 -3.15 -12.85 -2.10
C ASP A 57 -3.78 -11.63 -1.41
N LEU A 58 -2.99 -10.58 -1.17
CA LEU A 58 -3.47 -9.30 -0.66
C LEU A 58 -4.45 -8.62 -1.62
N LEU A 59 -4.40 -8.90 -2.92
CA LEU A 59 -5.31 -8.33 -3.92
C LEU A 59 -6.59 -9.14 -4.12
N ALA A 60 -6.72 -10.32 -3.51
CA ALA A 60 -7.87 -11.18 -3.71
C ALA A 60 -9.17 -10.48 -3.25
N PRO A 61 -10.13 -10.18 -4.15
CA PRO A 61 -11.36 -9.48 -3.78
C PRO A 61 -12.26 -10.37 -2.90
N ARG A 62 -12.96 -9.74 -1.95
CA ARG A 62 -13.96 -10.41 -1.10
C ARG A 62 -15.23 -9.59 -1.05
N GLU A 63 -16.32 -10.20 -1.48
CA GLU A 63 -17.65 -9.62 -1.38
C GLU A 63 -18.13 -9.60 0.08
N PRO A 64 -18.96 -8.62 0.48
CA PRO A 64 -19.61 -7.60 -0.36
C PRO A 64 -18.81 -6.28 -0.50
N LEU A 65 -17.62 -6.22 0.11
CA LEU A 65 -16.84 -4.99 0.24
C LEU A 65 -15.89 -4.73 -0.93
N ALA A 66 -15.73 -5.67 -1.86
CA ALA A 66 -14.85 -5.49 -3.02
C ALA A 66 -15.31 -4.34 -3.92
N VAL A 67 -14.36 -3.54 -4.40
CA VAL A 67 -14.60 -2.35 -5.22
C VAL A 67 -13.62 -2.28 -6.39
N LEU A 68 -13.95 -1.45 -7.38
CA LEU A 68 -12.96 -1.01 -8.37
C LEU A 68 -12.02 0.00 -7.72
N CYS A 69 -10.81 -0.45 -7.44
CA CYS A 69 -9.71 0.40 -6.98
C CYS A 69 -9.07 1.10 -8.18
N HIS A 70 -8.59 2.33 -7.98
CA HIS A 70 -7.68 3.02 -8.87
C HIS A 70 -6.39 2.22 -9.07
N GLY A 71 -5.86 1.64 -8.00
CA GLY A 71 -4.73 0.70 -8.03
C GLY A 71 -3.34 1.33 -8.13
N ASP A 72 -3.29 2.65 -8.32
CA ASP A 72 -2.12 3.53 -8.22
C ASP A 72 -2.54 4.87 -7.59
N PHE A 73 -3.17 4.80 -6.42
CA PHE A 73 -3.79 5.96 -5.78
C PHE A 73 -2.76 6.79 -4.98
N CYS A 74 -1.77 7.34 -5.68
CA CYS A 74 -0.78 8.26 -5.13
C CYS A 74 -1.19 9.73 -5.38
N ARG A 75 -0.64 10.68 -4.60
CA ARG A 75 -0.96 12.12 -4.74
C ARG A 75 -0.69 12.69 -6.14
N ASN A 76 0.22 12.08 -6.89
CA ASN A 76 0.59 12.55 -8.22
C ASN A 76 -0.54 12.30 -9.24
N ASN A 77 -1.47 11.39 -8.93
CA ASN A 77 -2.63 11.05 -9.76
C ASN A 77 -3.91 11.79 -9.29
N ILE A 78 -3.74 12.85 -8.50
CA ILE A 78 -4.83 13.69 -7.99
C ILE A 78 -4.56 15.15 -8.36
N LEU A 79 -5.46 15.75 -9.12
CA LEU A 79 -5.51 17.19 -9.35
C LEU A 79 -6.39 17.84 -8.30
N PHE A 80 -5.87 18.86 -7.62
CA PHE A 80 -6.64 19.65 -6.66
C PHE A 80 -7.05 20.99 -7.26
N GLY A 81 -8.33 21.33 -7.16
CA GLY A 81 -8.85 22.66 -7.43
C GLY A 81 -8.67 23.57 -6.20
N TYR A 82 -8.34 24.84 -6.40
CA TYR A 82 -8.07 25.78 -5.31
C TYR A 82 -8.94 27.04 -5.41
N VAL A 83 -9.49 27.46 -4.26
CA VAL A 83 -10.13 28.76 -4.07
C VAL A 83 -9.47 29.43 -2.87
N SER A 84 -8.98 30.67 -3.06
CA SER A 84 -8.29 31.44 -2.01
C SER A 84 -7.15 30.67 -1.32
N GLY A 85 -6.40 29.86 -2.08
CA GLY A 85 -5.27 29.08 -1.57
C GLY A 85 -5.66 27.82 -0.78
N LYS A 86 -6.94 27.47 -0.71
CA LYS A 86 -7.42 26.23 -0.07
C LYS A 86 -7.91 25.23 -1.11
N PRO A 87 -7.58 23.94 -0.99
CA PRO A 87 -8.14 22.92 -1.86
C PRO A 87 -9.65 22.84 -1.64
N CYS A 88 -10.42 22.87 -2.72
CA CYS A 88 -11.89 22.83 -2.70
C CYS A 88 -12.48 21.73 -3.58
N ASP A 89 -11.67 21.09 -4.42
CA ASP A 89 -12.09 20.04 -5.33
C ASP A 89 -10.92 19.08 -5.60
N ALA A 90 -11.22 17.85 -5.99
CA ALA A 90 -10.24 16.83 -6.34
C ALA A 90 -10.72 16.02 -7.54
N MET A 91 -9.83 15.81 -8.52
CA MET A 91 -10.08 14.98 -9.68
C MET A 91 -8.96 13.94 -9.84
N PHE A 92 -9.35 12.67 -9.95
CA PHE A 92 -8.42 11.57 -10.17
C PHE A 92 -8.17 11.36 -11.66
N PHE A 93 -6.95 10.96 -12.02
CA PHE A 93 -6.57 10.65 -13.39
C PHE A 93 -5.54 9.51 -13.43
N ASP A 94 -5.24 9.00 -14.63
CA ASP A 94 -4.33 7.87 -14.85
C ASP A 94 -4.81 6.52 -14.26
N PHE A 95 -5.94 6.04 -14.78
CA PHE A 95 -6.60 4.79 -14.38
C PHE A 95 -5.95 3.52 -14.97
N GLN A 96 -4.65 3.54 -15.30
CA GLN A 96 -3.97 2.40 -15.94
C GLN A 96 -3.81 1.17 -15.02
N ALA A 97 -3.90 1.36 -13.71
CA ALA A 97 -3.71 0.32 -12.70
C ALA A 97 -5.03 -0.19 -12.11
N VAL A 98 -6.19 0.16 -12.69
CA VAL A 98 -7.50 -0.20 -12.13
C VAL A 98 -7.62 -1.71 -11.93
N LYS A 99 -8.12 -2.09 -10.75
CA LYS A 99 -8.28 -3.50 -10.35
C LYS A 99 -9.48 -3.68 -9.42
N TYR A 100 -10.07 -4.87 -9.45
CA TYR A 100 -11.16 -5.23 -8.54
C TYR A 100 -10.58 -5.90 -7.29
N ALA A 101 -10.69 -5.24 -6.15
CA ALA A 101 -10.03 -5.66 -4.89
C ALA A 101 -10.71 -5.02 -3.67
N SER A 102 -10.14 -5.24 -2.48
CA SER A 102 -10.58 -4.56 -1.25
C SER A 102 -10.37 -3.03 -1.33
N PRO A 103 -11.28 -2.20 -0.80
CA PRO A 103 -11.09 -0.75 -0.68
C PRO A 103 -9.86 -0.38 0.17
N ALA A 104 -9.41 -1.30 1.03
CA ALA A 104 -8.18 -1.14 1.80
C ALA A 104 -6.91 -1.05 0.92
N ILE A 105 -6.95 -1.48 -0.34
CA ILE A 105 -5.82 -1.41 -1.28
C ILE A 105 -5.43 0.04 -1.55
N ASP A 106 -6.36 0.86 -2.06
CA ASP A 106 -6.09 2.27 -2.33
C ASP A 106 -5.95 3.07 -1.03
N LEU A 107 -6.77 2.78 -0.02
CA LEU A 107 -6.74 3.50 1.26
C LEU A 107 -5.40 3.33 1.97
N SER A 108 -4.91 2.09 2.12
CA SER A 108 -3.63 1.83 2.79
C SER A 108 -2.46 2.46 2.05
N PHE A 109 -2.43 2.34 0.71
CA PHE A 109 -1.38 2.96 -0.09
C PHE A 109 -1.39 4.48 0.05
N PHE A 110 -2.55 5.12 -0.11
CA PHE A 110 -2.68 6.57 -0.02
C PHE A 110 -2.29 7.09 1.37
N MET A 111 -2.81 6.46 2.43
CA MET A 111 -2.51 6.87 3.81
C MET A 111 -1.03 6.73 4.11
N TYR A 112 -0.40 5.59 3.82
CA TYR A 112 1.00 5.39 4.16
C TYR A 112 1.97 6.24 3.34
N LEU A 113 1.64 6.54 2.10
CA LEU A 113 2.48 7.37 1.25
C LEU A 113 2.43 8.87 1.63
N ASN A 114 1.30 9.35 2.19
CA ASN A 114 1.05 10.78 2.38
C ASN A 114 0.98 11.23 3.85
N THR A 115 1.14 10.33 4.81
CA THR A 115 1.08 10.67 6.24
C THR A 115 2.41 10.44 6.96
N SER A 116 2.71 11.26 7.95
CA SER A 116 3.79 10.98 8.91
C SER A 116 3.33 9.98 9.97
N SER A 117 4.27 9.35 10.69
CA SER A 117 3.91 8.51 11.86
C SER A 117 3.14 9.30 12.91
N GLU A 118 3.49 10.57 13.14
CA GLU A 118 2.81 11.48 14.06
C GLU A 118 1.34 11.65 13.67
N LEU A 119 1.07 11.97 12.40
CA LEU A 119 -0.27 12.18 11.90
C LEU A 119 -1.11 10.90 11.99
N ARG A 120 -0.55 9.73 11.65
CA ARG A 120 -1.24 8.45 11.85
C ARG A 120 -1.55 8.20 13.32
N SER A 121 -0.62 8.46 14.22
CA SER A 121 -0.87 8.25 15.65
C SER A 121 -2.00 9.11 16.21
N GLN A 122 -2.19 10.32 15.66
CA GLN A 122 -3.17 11.29 16.15
C GLN A 122 -4.53 11.18 15.45
N HIS A 123 -4.54 10.85 14.15
CA HIS A 123 -5.72 11.01 13.28
C HIS A 123 -6.06 9.78 12.45
N TRP A 124 -5.46 8.62 12.70
CA TRP A 124 -5.75 7.42 11.91
C TRP A 124 -7.24 7.06 11.95
N ASP A 125 -7.83 6.97 13.14
CA ASP A 125 -9.21 6.53 13.30
C ASP A 125 -10.19 7.58 12.73
N ASP A 126 -9.87 8.87 12.82
CA ASP A 126 -10.63 9.96 12.20
C ASP A 126 -10.63 9.83 10.66
N LEU A 127 -9.45 9.68 10.05
CA LEU A 127 -9.31 9.56 8.60
C LEU A 127 -9.95 8.28 8.06
N PHE A 128 -9.79 7.18 8.78
CA PHE A 128 -10.35 5.88 8.43
C PHE A 128 -11.89 5.91 8.54
N GLY A 129 -12.41 6.51 9.60
CA GLY A 129 -13.85 6.71 9.82
C GLY A 129 -14.48 7.63 8.78
N GLU A 130 -13.82 8.73 8.43
CA GLU A 130 -14.31 9.68 7.41
C GLU A 130 -14.38 9.01 6.02
N TYR A 131 -13.36 8.23 5.65
CA TYR A 131 -13.38 7.47 4.41
C TYR A 131 -14.54 6.47 4.39
N HIS A 132 -14.70 5.69 5.47
CA HIS A 132 -15.79 4.71 5.60
C HIS A 132 -17.16 5.37 5.53
N ALA A 133 -17.39 6.43 6.30
CA ALA A 133 -18.65 7.18 6.33
C ALA A 133 -18.99 7.78 4.95
N THR A 134 -17.99 8.33 4.25
CA THR A 134 -18.17 8.86 2.90
C THR A 134 -18.49 7.75 1.89
N LEU A 135 -17.81 6.61 1.98
CA LEU A 135 -18.04 5.45 1.11
C LEU A 135 -19.47 4.92 1.27
N ILE A 136 -19.90 4.64 2.49
CA ILE A 136 -21.25 4.09 2.74
C ILE A 136 -22.35 5.11 2.42
N GLY A 137 -22.14 6.40 2.71
CA GLY A 137 -23.10 7.45 2.39
C GLY A 137 -23.26 7.63 0.88
N THR A 138 -22.15 7.55 0.14
CA THR A 138 -22.18 7.59 -1.33
C THR A 138 -22.88 6.36 -1.90
N LEU A 139 -22.60 5.17 -1.37
CA LEU A 139 -23.25 3.93 -1.82
C LEU A 139 -24.76 3.95 -1.56
N ALA A 140 -25.18 4.37 -0.36
CA ALA A 140 -26.59 4.53 0.00
C ALA A 140 -27.30 5.50 -0.95
N HIS A 141 -26.68 6.65 -1.24
CA HIS A 141 -27.20 7.63 -2.18
C HIS A 141 -27.40 7.06 -3.60
N ILE A 142 -26.40 6.35 -4.12
CA ILE A 142 -26.46 5.74 -5.46
C ILE A 142 -27.52 4.64 -5.54
N LEU A 143 -27.63 3.82 -4.49
CA LEU A 143 -28.58 2.70 -4.43
C LEU A 143 -30.02 3.14 -4.09
N GLY A 144 -30.20 4.35 -3.59
CA GLY A 144 -31.50 4.85 -3.15
C GLY A 144 -32.00 4.19 -1.86
N CYS A 145 -31.09 3.77 -0.98
CA CYS A 145 -31.39 3.19 0.33
C CYS A 145 -30.81 4.05 1.47
N SER A 146 -31.10 3.68 2.71
CA SER A 146 -30.52 4.29 3.91
C SER A 146 -29.15 3.69 4.25
N VAL A 147 -28.34 4.43 5.00
CA VAL A 147 -27.06 3.91 5.50
C VAL A 147 -27.29 2.74 6.45
N GLU A 148 -28.35 2.82 7.27
CA GLU A 148 -28.77 1.78 8.22
C GLU A 148 -29.03 0.43 7.55
N GLU A 149 -29.57 0.45 6.32
CA GLU A 149 -29.77 -0.76 5.52
C GLU A 149 -28.46 -1.39 5.04
N LEU A 150 -27.39 -0.61 4.89
CA LEU A 150 -26.07 -1.10 4.45
C LEU A 150 -25.17 -1.55 5.61
N LEU A 151 -25.33 -0.99 6.81
CA LEU A 151 -24.45 -1.27 7.95
C LEU A 151 -24.26 -2.76 8.32
N PRO A 152 -25.23 -3.68 8.14
CA PRO A 152 -25.01 -5.09 8.41
C PRO A 152 -23.88 -5.71 7.56
N ASP A 153 -23.75 -5.28 6.30
CA ASP A 153 -22.79 -5.81 5.33
C ASP A 153 -21.56 -4.90 5.17
N TYR A 154 -21.75 -3.59 5.38
CA TYR A 154 -20.76 -2.53 5.14
C TYR A 154 -20.35 -1.79 6.41
N GLY A 155 -20.56 -2.38 7.59
CA GLY A 155 -20.24 -1.76 8.87
C GLY A 155 -18.75 -1.47 9.09
N LEU A 156 -18.44 -0.54 9.99
CA LEU A 156 -17.06 -0.12 10.26
C LEU A 156 -16.17 -1.28 10.70
N GLU A 157 -16.68 -2.21 11.51
CA GLU A 157 -15.93 -3.40 11.95
C GLU A 157 -15.55 -4.31 10.78
N ALA A 158 -16.46 -4.52 9.83
CA ALA A 158 -16.18 -5.29 8.62
C ALA A 158 -15.11 -4.59 7.76
N PHE A 159 -15.20 -3.27 7.65
CA PHE A 159 -14.21 -2.45 6.94
C PHE A 159 -12.84 -2.45 7.63
N GLN A 160 -12.79 -2.42 8.96
CA GLN A 160 -11.54 -2.60 9.74
C GLN A 160 -10.93 -3.97 9.48
N LYS A 161 -11.74 -5.03 9.40
CA LYS A 161 -11.26 -6.37 9.07
C LYS A 161 -10.68 -6.43 7.65
N GLU A 162 -11.31 -5.76 6.67
CA GLU A 162 -10.73 -5.60 5.33
C GLU A 162 -9.36 -4.93 5.40
N PHE A 163 -9.21 -3.87 6.21
CA PHE A 163 -7.90 -3.24 6.40
C PHE A 163 -6.88 -4.16 7.06
N VAL A 164 -7.25 -4.95 8.07
CA VAL A 164 -6.36 -5.94 8.70
C VAL A 164 -5.87 -6.95 7.67
N ASP A 165 -6.75 -7.44 6.80
CA ASP A 165 -6.42 -8.51 5.87
C ASP A 165 -5.65 -8.03 4.63
N HIS A 166 -5.91 -6.80 4.17
CA HIS A 166 -5.39 -6.28 2.90
C HIS A 166 -4.41 -5.10 3.06
N GLY A 167 -4.40 -4.43 4.21
CA GLY A 167 -3.66 -3.17 4.43
C GLY A 167 -2.14 -3.28 4.35
N PHE A 168 -1.57 -4.48 4.48
CA PHE A 168 -0.15 -4.71 4.23
C PHE A 168 0.25 -4.44 2.76
N TYR A 169 -0.70 -4.44 1.85
CA TYR A 169 -0.49 -4.02 0.46
C TYR A 169 0.13 -2.61 0.38
N GLY A 170 -0.39 -1.67 1.16
CA GLY A 170 0.14 -0.30 1.20
C GLY A 170 1.62 -0.26 1.58
N TYR A 171 2.08 -1.12 2.50
CA TYR A 171 3.49 -1.26 2.84
C TYR A 171 4.33 -1.79 1.66
N MET A 172 3.85 -2.85 1.00
CA MET A 172 4.55 -3.44 -0.15
C MET A 172 4.76 -2.41 -1.25
N ILE A 173 3.73 -1.63 -1.58
CA ILE A 173 3.82 -0.59 -2.61
C ILE A 173 4.67 0.60 -2.12
N CYS A 174 4.54 1.02 -0.86
CA CYS A 174 5.40 2.07 -0.30
C CYS A 174 6.88 1.69 -0.28
N SER A 175 7.22 0.41 -0.08
CA SER A 175 8.62 -0.05 -0.08
C SER A 175 9.35 0.22 -1.40
N PHE A 176 8.59 0.34 -2.48
CA PHE A 176 9.02 0.74 -3.81
C PHE A 176 8.88 2.26 -4.02
N PHE A 177 7.68 2.83 -3.87
CA PHE A 177 7.43 4.23 -4.23
C PHE A 177 8.11 5.24 -3.31
N LEU A 178 8.13 4.99 -2.01
CA LEU A 178 8.54 6.00 -1.02
C LEU A 178 10.02 6.36 -1.16
N SER A 179 10.88 5.40 -1.52
CA SER A 179 12.30 5.66 -1.71
C SER A 179 12.57 6.63 -2.86
N GLN A 180 11.81 6.54 -3.95
CA GLN A 180 11.89 7.46 -5.10
C GLN A 180 11.30 8.84 -4.79
N MET A 181 10.26 8.89 -3.95
CA MET A 181 9.66 10.16 -3.55
C MET A 181 10.54 11.00 -2.61
N LEU A 182 11.58 10.40 -2.02
CA LEU A 182 12.50 11.07 -1.11
C LEU A 182 13.78 11.60 -1.78
N VAL A 183 14.01 11.27 -3.06
CA VAL A 183 15.13 11.81 -3.83
C VAL A 183 14.67 12.96 -4.72
N ASN A 184 15.60 13.82 -5.15
CA ASN A 184 15.26 14.90 -6.06
C ASN A 184 14.73 14.32 -7.37
N PRO A 185 13.82 15.02 -8.09
CA PRO A 185 13.27 14.53 -9.36
C PRO A 185 14.34 14.13 -10.39
N GLU A 186 15.49 14.79 -10.38
CA GLU A 186 16.61 14.55 -11.30
C GLU A 186 17.38 13.26 -10.97
N ASP A 187 17.30 12.81 -9.71
CA ASP A 187 17.95 11.60 -9.18
C ASP A 187 16.99 10.40 -9.12
N GLN A 188 15.71 10.60 -9.46
CA GLN A 188 14.73 9.52 -9.50
C GLN A 188 15.09 8.51 -10.58
N VAL A 189 14.85 7.23 -10.29
CA VAL A 189 15.06 6.16 -11.25
C VAL A 189 14.03 6.30 -12.38
N ASP A 190 14.50 6.63 -13.58
CA ASP A 190 13.64 6.69 -14.76
C ASP A 190 13.18 5.28 -15.15
N LEU A 191 11.89 5.00 -14.94
CA LEU A 191 11.21 3.74 -15.32
C LEU A 191 11.47 3.31 -16.77
N ARG A 192 11.75 4.24 -17.70
CA ARG A 192 12.03 3.91 -19.11
C ARG A 192 13.47 3.41 -19.31
N SER A 193 14.42 3.94 -18.55
CA SER A 193 15.80 3.43 -18.49
C SER A 193 15.88 2.04 -17.83
N MET A 194 14.86 1.67 -17.05
CA MET A 194 14.80 0.38 -16.33
C MET A 194 14.62 -0.83 -17.25
N CYS A 195 14.00 -0.66 -18.42
CA CYS A 195 13.87 -1.75 -19.42
C CYS A 195 15.22 -2.24 -19.97
N GLN A 196 16.33 -1.56 -19.66
CA GLN A 196 17.68 -1.88 -20.14
C GLN A 196 18.61 -2.40 -19.02
N ARG A 197 18.16 -2.45 -17.76
CA ARG A 197 18.97 -2.87 -16.61
C ARG A 197 18.53 -4.25 -16.11
N SER A 198 19.43 -4.95 -15.41
CA SER A 198 19.03 -6.17 -14.69
C SER A 198 18.08 -5.83 -13.53
N ILE A 199 17.26 -6.79 -13.11
CA ILE A 199 16.38 -6.60 -11.95
C ILE A 199 17.17 -6.37 -10.65
N GLN A 200 18.39 -6.91 -10.57
CA GLN A 200 19.30 -6.71 -9.45
C GLN A 200 19.78 -5.27 -9.37
N ASP A 201 20.26 -4.73 -10.50
CA ASP A 201 20.68 -3.33 -10.59
C ASP A 201 19.55 -2.36 -10.24
N LEU A 202 18.31 -2.75 -10.58
CA LEU A 202 17.12 -1.99 -10.24
C LEU A 202 16.84 -2.04 -8.73
N ALA A 203 16.83 -3.23 -8.14
CA ALA A 203 16.62 -3.40 -6.71
C ALA A 203 17.65 -2.59 -5.89
N ASP A 204 18.93 -2.65 -6.30
CA ASP A 204 20.01 -1.91 -5.66
C ASP A 204 19.82 -0.40 -5.76
N ALA A 205 19.39 0.11 -6.93
CA ALA A 205 19.07 1.52 -7.09
C ALA A 205 17.94 1.98 -6.13
N TYR A 206 16.91 1.16 -5.95
CA TYR A 206 15.81 1.45 -5.02
C TYR A 206 16.23 1.37 -3.55
N LEU A 207 17.17 0.48 -3.22
CA LEU A 207 17.73 0.40 -1.87
C LEU A 207 18.58 1.63 -1.52
N VAL A 208 19.32 2.19 -2.49
CA VAL A 208 20.10 3.42 -2.33
C VAL A 208 19.18 4.65 -2.23
N ALA A 209 18.12 4.69 -3.03
CA ALA A 209 17.17 5.81 -3.03
C ALA A 209 16.54 6.05 -1.65
N GLY A 210 16.45 7.33 -1.28
CA GLY A 210 15.96 7.79 0.02
C GLY A 210 16.83 7.40 1.22
N SER A 211 17.95 6.70 1.01
CA SER A 211 18.94 6.32 2.02
C SER A 211 18.30 5.71 3.29
N GLU A 212 18.86 5.97 4.47
CA GLU A 212 18.35 5.50 5.76
C GLU A 212 16.95 6.06 6.07
N LEU A 213 16.62 7.28 5.59
CA LEU A 213 15.32 7.91 5.83
C LEU A 213 14.16 7.11 5.23
N ALA A 214 14.35 6.53 4.04
CA ALA A 214 13.35 5.62 3.45
C ALA A 214 13.14 4.38 4.33
N SER A 215 14.23 3.77 4.82
CA SER A 215 14.14 2.60 5.72
C SER A 215 13.44 2.94 7.03
N GLN A 216 13.72 4.11 7.61
CA GLN A 216 13.04 4.62 8.81
C GLN A 216 11.55 4.80 8.57
N LYS A 217 11.13 5.49 7.50
CA LYS A 217 9.71 5.71 7.22
C LYS A 217 8.95 4.42 6.93
N LEU A 218 9.57 3.47 6.25
CA LEU A 218 8.99 2.14 6.04
C LEU A 218 8.89 1.34 7.34
N ALA A 219 9.86 1.47 8.24
CA ALA A 219 9.79 0.89 9.58
C ALA A 219 8.64 1.48 10.41
N GLU A 220 8.39 2.79 10.32
CA GLU A 220 7.23 3.44 10.94
C GLU A 220 5.89 2.91 10.39
N ILE A 221 5.84 2.55 9.09
CA ILE A 221 4.66 1.90 8.50
C ILE A 221 4.47 0.48 9.08
N LEU A 222 5.53 -0.33 9.16
CA LEU A 222 5.44 -1.67 9.77
C LEU A 222 5.00 -1.63 11.22
N LYS A 223 5.52 -0.70 12.02
CA LYS A 223 5.08 -0.50 13.41
C LYS A 223 3.61 -0.12 13.49
N HIS A 224 3.16 0.75 12.60
CA HIS A 224 1.75 1.14 12.54
C HIS A 224 0.86 -0.05 12.14
N LEU A 225 1.23 -0.82 11.11
CA LEU A 225 0.52 -2.05 10.73
C LEU A 225 0.46 -3.05 11.89
N ALA A 226 1.55 -3.20 12.65
CA ALA A 226 1.59 -4.04 13.84
C ALA A 226 0.59 -3.57 14.90
N SER A 227 0.51 -2.26 15.15
CA SER A 227 -0.43 -1.67 16.11
C SER A 227 -1.91 -1.82 15.71
N LYS A 228 -2.18 -2.11 14.43
CA LYS A 228 -3.52 -2.32 13.88
C LYS A 228 -3.81 -3.79 13.59
N ASP A 229 -3.00 -4.72 14.11
CA ASP A 229 -3.06 -6.16 13.84
C ASP A 229 -2.94 -6.57 12.35
N ALA A 230 -2.63 -5.62 11.46
CA ALA A 230 -2.58 -5.81 10.02
C ALA A 230 -1.31 -6.54 9.52
N ILE A 231 -0.41 -6.91 10.45
CA ILE A 231 0.64 -7.89 10.16
C ILE A 231 0.16 -9.32 10.41
N ARG A 232 -0.82 -9.54 11.30
CA ARG A 232 -1.23 -10.89 11.74
C ARG A 232 -1.84 -11.69 10.60
N SER A 233 -2.64 -11.05 9.76
CA SER A 233 -3.19 -11.64 8.53
C SER A 233 -2.08 -12.16 7.62
N VAL A 234 -1.02 -11.37 7.47
CA VAL A 234 0.16 -11.71 6.68
C VAL A 234 0.92 -12.89 7.27
N LEU A 235 1.03 -12.95 8.60
CA LEU A 235 1.66 -14.08 9.30
C LEU A 235 0.83 -15.37 9.23
N ALA A 236 -0.46 -15.27 8.89
CA ALA A 236 -1.35 -16.42 8.77
C ALA A 236 -1.35 -17.05 7.36
N PHE A 237 -0.72 -16.40 6.36
CA PHE A 237 -0.54 -17.03 5.04
C PHE A 237 0.29 -18.29 5.20
N LYS A 238 -0.35 -19.44 4.98
CA LYS A 238 0.35 -20.71 4.90
C LYS A 238 1.18 -20.67 3.63
N THR A 239 2.50 -20.80 3.77
CA THR A 239 3.36 -21.15 2.65
C THR A 239 2.86 -22.48 2.10
N HIS A 240 2.13 -22.44 0.98
CA HIS A 240 1.97 -23.61 0.14
C HIS A 240 3.35 -23.92 -0.45
N CYS A 241 4.12 -24.72 0.28
CA CYS A 241 5.32 -25.38 -0.22
C CYS A 241 4.96 -26.43 -1.27
#